data_AF-A0A7K0L788-F1
#
_entry.id   AF-A0A7K0L788-F1
#
_cell.length_a   1.000
_cell.length_b   1.000
_cell.length_c   1.000
_cell.angle_alpha   90.00
_cell.angle_beta   90.00
_cell.angle_gamma   90.00
#
_symmetry.space_group_name_H-M   'P 1'
#
loop_
_entity.id
_entity.type
_entity.pdbx_description
1 polymer ?
#
loop_
_entity_poly.entity_id
_entity_poly.type
_entity_poly.pdbx_seq_one_letter_code
_entity_poly.pdbx_strand_id
1 'polypeptide(L)'
;MNETKEAVGVRYAKSTQSLYPFFAAAFCGLLLISNIGATKLIHFGPIITDGGAFLFPLVYIVGDVLTEVYGFKAARKVIFMGFAMAVLAAITFYLVQISPAADGWENQSAFESILGFVPRIVLASVCGFLIGQLLNSWSLALIKGYTKERKLWVRL
;
A
#
# COMPACT_ATOMS: atom_id res chain seq x y z
N MET A 1 -17.31 48.91 -30.83
CA MET A 1 -16.74 47.56 -31.01
C MET A 1 -15.77 47.34 -29.86
N ASN A 2 -16.25 46.81 -28.73
CA ASN A 2 -15.43 46.64 -27.52
C ASN A 2 -15.50 45.16 -27.13
N GLU A 3 -14.42 44.44 -27.42
CA GLU A 3 -14.25 43.03 -27.12
C GLU A 3 -14.15 42.83 -25.61
N THR A 4 -15.15 42.17 -25.04
CA THR A 4 -15.09 41.62 -23.69
C THR A 4 -14.00 40.54 -23.66
N LYS A 5 -12.82 40.89 -23.14
CA LYS A 5 -11.80 39.92 -22.74
C LYS A 5 -12.38 39.06 -21.62
N GLU A 6 -12.88 37.87 -21.95
CA GLU A 6 -13.14 36.83 -20.96
C GLU A 6 -11.83 36.51 -20.24
N ALA A 7 -11.74 36.83 -18.96
CA ALA A 7 -10.64 36.41 -18.12
C ALA A 7 -10.69 34.88 -18.03
N VAL A 8 -9.70 34.22 -18.62
CA VAL A 8 -9.51 32.76 -18.52
C VAL A 8 -9.19 32.44 -17.06
N GLY A 9 -10.23 32.19 -16.27
CA GLY A 9 -10.10 31.79 -14.88
C GLY A 9 -9.39 30.45 -14.75
N VAL A 10 -8.44 30.35 -13.83
CA VAL A 10 -7.72 29.10 -13.54
C VAL A 10 -8.73 28.02 -13.15
N ARG A 11 -8.82 26.96 -13.96
CA ARG A 11 -9.81 25.89 -13.78
C ARG A 11 -9.18 24.77 -12.96
N TYR A 12 -9.47 24.74 -11.66
CA TYR A 12 -9.04 23.64 -10.79
C TYR A 12 -9.80 22.35 -11.12
N ALA A 13 -9.12 21.21 -11.01
CA ALA A 13 -9.76 19.91 -11.13
C ALA A 13 -10.83 19.75 -10.04
N LYS A 14 -12.06 19.37 -10.42
CA LYS A 14 -13.13 19.13 -9.44
C LYS A 14 -12.79 17.90 -8.62
N SER A 15 -12.54 18.09 -7.32
CA SER A 15 -12.50 16.98 -6.38
C SER A 15 -13.88 16.35 -6.32
N THR A 16 -14.00 15.08 -6.69
CA THR A 16 -15.23 14.33 -6.47
C THR A 16 -15.54 14.31 -4.98
N GLN A 17 -16.79 14.54 -4.57
CA GLN A 17 -17.29 14.52 -3.17
C GLN A 17 -17.17 13.15 -2.48
N SER A 18 -16.39 12.22 -3.04
CA SER A 18 -16.22 10.87 -2.54
C SER A 18 -15.20 10.83 -1.41
N LEU A 19 -15.44 10.02 -0.40
CA LEU A 19 -14.46 9.73 0.66
C LEU A 19 -13.34 8.77 0.18
N TYR A 20 -13.44 8.25 -1.04
CA TYR A 20 -12.46 7.35 -1.66
C TYR A 20 -10.99 7.80 -1.52
N PRO A 21 -10.59 9.04 -1.87
CA PRO A 21 -9.20 9.48 -1.73
C PRO A 21 -8.72 9.47 -0.27
N PHE A 22 -9.60 9.70 0.70
CA PHE A 22 -9.24 9.65 2.12
C PHE A 22 -8.96 8.22 2.58
N PHE A 23 -9.83 7.26 2.22
CA PHE A 23 -9.58 5.84 2.50
C PHE A 23 -8.36 5.31 1.74
N ALA A 24 -8.14 5.77 0.50
CA ALA A 24 -6.97 5.39 -0.27
C ALA A 24 -5.66 5.91 0.36
N ALA A 25 -5.64 7.18 0.79
CA ALA A 25 -4.51 7.77 1.49
C ALA A 25 -4.28 7.10 2.85
N ALA A 26 -5.35 6.84 3.62
CA ALA A 26 -5.28 6.13 4.88
C ALA A 26 -4.70 4.73 4.69
N PHE A 27 -5.18 3.97 3.71
CA PHE A 27 -4.63 2.65 3.40
C PHE A 27 -3.13 2.69 3.10
N CYS A 28 -2.70 3.59 2.21
CA CYS A 28 -1.29 3.71 1.84
C CYS A 28 -0.41 4.14 3.04
N GLY A 29 -0.88 5.11 3.83
CA GLY A 29 -0.18 5.57 5.02
C GLY A 29 -0.06 4.48 6.08
N LEU A 30 -1.15 3.78 6.39
CA LEU A 30 -1.15 2.69 7.35
C LEU A 30 -0.24 1.54 6.91
N LEU A 31 -0.26 1.19 5.63
CA LEU A 31 0.63 0.17 5.08
C LEU A 31 2.11 0.56 5.23
N LEU A 32 2.46 1.81 4.92
CA LEU A 32 3.84 2.30 5.06
C LEU A 32 4.30 2.34 6.52
N ILE A 33 3.47 2.86 7.43
CA ILE A 33 3.79 2.92 8.87
C ILE A 33 3.94 1.50 9.41
N SER A 34 3.08 0.57 9.00
CA SER A 34 3.17 -0.84 9.38
C SER A 34 4.47 -1.48 8.90
N ASN A 35 4.89 -1.22 7.65
CA ASN A 35 6.14 -1.77 7.11
C ASN A 35 7.38 -1.27 7.86
N ILE A 36 7.40 -0.01 8.29
CA ILE A 36 8.49 0.54 9.10
C ILE A 36 8.41 -0.02 10.53
N GLY A 37 7.21 -0.08 11.13
CA GLY A 37 7.00 -0.66 12.46
C GLY A 37 7.42 -2.12 12.56
N ALA A 38 7.26 -2.88 11.46
CA ALA A 38 7.65 -4.28 11.37
C ALA A 38 9.17 -4.52 11.49
N THR A 39 10.00 -3.47 11.40
CA THR A 39 11.45 -3.57 11.65
C THR A 39 11.78 -3.88 13.11
N LYS A 40 10.86 -3.56 14.04
CA LYS A 40 11.02 -3.83 15.46
C LYS A 40 10.20 -5.05 15.87
N LEU A 41 10.87 -6.10 16.35
CA LEU A 41 10.22 -7.23 17.01
C LEU A 41 9.84 -6.88 18.44
N ILE A 42 8.70 -7.40 18.88
CA ILE A 42 8.05 -7.11 20.15
C ILE A 42 7.66 -8.44 20.79
N HIS A 43 7.94 -8.55 22.08
CA HIS A 43 7.48 -9.68 22.88
C HIS A 43 6.05 -9.44 23.33
N PHE A 44 5.16 -10.38 23.01
CA PHE A 44 3.81 -10.46 23.52
C PHE A 44 3.64 -11.78 24.29
N GLY A 45 4.09 -11.78 25.55
CA GLY A 45 4.18 -12.99 26.36
C GLY A 45 5.11 -14.03 25.70
N PRO A 46 4.67 -15.27 25.43
CA PRO A 46 5.50 -16.30 24.80
C PRO A 46 5.66 -16.12 23.27
N ILE A 47 4.94 -15.18 22.65
CA ILE A 47 4.92 -14.97 21.20
C ILE A 47 5.80 -13.77 20.84
N ILE A 48 6.60 -13.89 19.78
CA ILE A 48 7.32 -12.77 19.17
C ILE A 48 6.50 -12.29 17.97
N THR A 49 6.14 -11.01 17.96
CA THR A 49 5.39 -10.36 16.88
C THR A 49 6.15 -9.12 16.40
N ASP A 50 5.90 -8.66 15.18
CA ASP A 50 6.51 -7.43 14.66
C ASP A 50 5.64 -6.20 14.99
N GLY A 51 6.24 -5.02 15.04
CA GLY A 51 5.53 -3.77 15.35
C GLY A 51 4.45 -3.38 14.35
N GLY A 52 4.44 -3.96 13.15
CA GLY A 52 3.36 -3.79 12.18
C GLY A 52 2.05 -4.40 12.66
N ALA A 53 2.09 -5.41 13.54
CA ALA A 53 0.91 -6.12 14.05
C ALA A 53 -0.14 -5.20 14.70
N PHE A 54 0.26 -4.04 15.22
CA PHE A 54 -0.66 -3.04 15.78
C PHE A 54 -1.55 -2.38 14.73
N LEU A 55 -1.01 -2.13 13.53
CA LEU A 55 -1.72 -1.41 12.47
C LEU A 55 -2.36 -2.34 11.44
N PHE A 56 -1.94 -3.61 11.38
CA PHE A 56 -2.55 -4.60 10.49
C PHE A 56 -4.08 -4.66 10.61
N PRO A 57 -4.70 -4.74 11.81
CA PRO A 57 -6.17 -4.73 11.92
C PRO A 57 -6.81 -3.52 11.27
N LEU A 58 -6.20 -2.35 11.40
CA LEU A 58 -6.70 -1.11 10.82
C LEU A 58 -6.52 -1.10 9.29
N VAL A 59 -5.39 -1.60 8.77
CA VAL A 59 -5.16 -1.78 7.32
C VAL A 59 -6.24 -2.69 6.71
N TYR A 60 -6.57 -3.80 7.39
CA TYR A 60 -7.62 -4.71 6.94
C TYR A 60 -8.99 -4.04 6.94
N ILE A 61 -9.38 -3.36 8.02
CA ILE A 61 -10.67 -2.65 8.09
C ILE A 61 -10.79 -1.62 6.96
N VAL A 62 -9.75 -0.83 6.71
CA VAL A 62 -9.76 0.16 5.62
C VAL A 62 -9.81 -0.54 4.25
N GLY A 63 -9.09 -1.65 4.08
CA GLY A 63 -9.13 -2.45 2.86
C GLY A 63 -10.50 -3.07 2.57
N ASP A 64 -11.19 -3.52 3.61
CA ASP A 64 -12.54 -4.10 3.54
C ASP A 64 -13.55 -3.00 3.16
N VAL A 65 -13.51 -1.85 3.84
CA VAL A 65 -14.34 -0.68 3.48
C VAL A 65 -14.10 -0.25 2.03
N LEU A 66 -12.85 -0.23 1.58
CA LEU A 66 -12.52 0.07 0.18
C LEU A 66 -13.17 -0.92 -0.79
N THR A 67 -13.17 -2.21 -0.45
CA THR A 67 -13.70 -3.27 -1.30
C THR A 67 -15.22 -3.29 -1.30
N GLU A 68 -15.85 -3.10 -0.14
CA GLU A 68 -17.29 -3.17 0.06
C GLU A 68 -18.00 -1.92 -0.48
N VAL A 69 -17.49 -0.72 -0.19
CA VAL A 69 -18.14 0.55 -0.57
C VAL A 69 -17.81 0.97 -2.00
N TYR A 70 -16.54 0.83 -2.41
CA TYR A 70 -16.08 1.32 -3.72
C TYR A 70 -15.89 0.21 -4.75
N GLY A 71 -16.06 -1.05 -4.34
CA GLY A 71 -15.94 -2.21 -5.19
C GLY A 71 -14.50 -2.67 -5.41
N PHE A 72 -14.38 -3.94 -5.76
CA PHE A 72 -13.11 -4.63 -5.92
C PHE A 72 -12.14 -3.98 -6.93
N LYS A 73 -12.65 -3.41 -8.03
CA LYS A 73 -11.81 -2.72 -9.02
C LYS A 73 -11.14 -1.47 -8.44
N ALA A 74 -11.84 -0.73 -7.59
CA ALA A 74 -11.31 0.48 -6.96
C ALA A 74 -10.32 0.11 -5.84
N ALA A 75 -10.71 -0.81 -4.95
CA ALA A 75 -9.84 -1.32 -3.90
C ALA A 75 -8.51 -1.88 -4.45
N ARG A 76 -8.56 -2.66 -5.54
CA ARG A 76 -7.37 -3.18 -6.20
C ARG A 76 -6.40 -2.07 -6.62
N LYS A 77 -6.90 -0.94 -7.15
CA LYS A 77 -6.04 0.20 -7.52
C LYS A 77 -5.35 0.80 -6.30
N VAL A 78 -6.07 0.94 -5.19
CA VAL A 78 -5.49 1.44 -3.93
C VAL A 78 -4.41 0.49 -3.42
N ILE A 79 -4.67 -0.82 -3.44
CA ILE A 79 -3.68 -1.83 -3.02
C ILE A 79 -2.41 -1.72 -3.86
N PHE A 80 -2.54 -1.67 -5.19
CA PHE A 80 -1.38 -1.46 -6.07
C PHE A 80 -0.65 -0.15 -5.79
N MET A 81 -1.38 0.93 -5.51
CA MET A 81 -0.79 2.21 -5.12
C MET A 81 0.00 2.09 -3.81
N GLY A 82 -0.57 1.44 -2.78
CA GLY A 82 0.11 1.21 -1.51
C GLY A 82 1.41 0.43 -1.68
N PHE A 83 1.39 -0.64 -2.48
CA PHE A 83 2.61 -1.40 -2.80
C PHE A 83 3.62 -0.58 -3.62
N ALA A 84 3.17 0.20 -4.60
CA ALA A 84 4.04 1.08 -5.37
C ALA A 84 4.73 2.12 -4.47
N MET A 85 3.99 2.69 -3.50
CA MET A 85 4.55 3.61 -2.50
C MET A 85 5.52 2.90 -1.55
N ALA A 86 5.25 1.66 -1.16
CA ALA A 86 6.17 0.86 -0.35
C ALA A 86 7.49 0.59 -1.11
N VAL A 87 7.42 0.25 -2.39
CA VAL A 87 8.59 0.06 -3.25
C VAL A 87 9.37 1.36 -3.42
N LEU A 88 8.67 2.48 -3.66
CA LEU A 88 9.31 3.78 -3.73
C LEU A 88 10.04 4.11 -2.43
N ALA A 89 9.38 3.93 -1.27
CA ALA A 89 10.00 4.15 0.04
C ALA A 89 11.23 3.27 0.25
N ALA A 90 11.17 1.99 -0.11
CA ALA A 90 12.31 1.07 -0.02
C ALA A 90 13.50 1.53 -0.87
N ILE A 91 13.26 1.93 -2.12
CA ILE A 91 14.31 2.45 -3.01
C ILE A 91 14.88 3.74 -2.44
N THR A 92 14.04 4.66 -1.97
CA THR A 92 14.48 5.92 -1.37
C THR A 92 15.34 5.68 -0.14
N PHE A 93 14.92 4.82 0.81
CA PHE A 93 15.73 4.51 2.00
C PHE A 93 17.06 3.84 1.65
N TYR A 94 17.06 2.95 0.66
CA TYR A 94 18.29 2.34 0.17
C TYR A 94 19.25 3.37 -0.44
N LEU A 95 18.76 4.28 -1.29
CA LEU A 95 19.58 5.32 -1.90
C LEU A 95 20.12 6.32 -0.87
N VAL A 96 19.32 6.68 0.13
CA VAL A 96 19.76 7.53 1.25
C VAL A 96 20.83 6.80 2.07
N GLN A 97 20.65 5.51 2.33
CA GLN A 97 21.61 4.72 3.10
C GLN A 97 23.00 4.67 2.46
N ILE A 98 23.09 4.45 1.14
CA ILE A 98 24.38 4.37 0.43
C ILE A 98 25.02 5.73 0.15
N SER A 99 24.28 6.83 0.35
CA SER A 99 24.79 8.18 0.13
C SER A 99 25.78 8.57 1.23
N PRO A 100 26.83 9.36 0.92
CA PRO A 100 27.80 9.78 1.91
C PRO A 100 27.12 10.64 2.98
N ALA A 101 27.39 10.32 4.25
CA ALA A 101 26.92 11.09 5.39
C ALA A 101 27.44 12.53 5.33
N ALA A 102 26.58 13.50 5.65
CA ALA A 102 26.97 14.90 5.76
C ALA A 102 27.87 15.13 6.97
N ASP A 103 28.68 16.19 6.93
CA ASP A 103 29.51 16.60 8.06
C ASP A 103 28.63 16.83 9.30
N GLY A 104 28.95 16.14 10.40
CA GLY A 104 28.17 16.19 11.66
C GLY A 104 27.01 15.18 11.76
N TRP A 105 26.82 14.29 10.78
CA TRP A 105 25.85 13.20 10.89
C TRP A 105 26.43 12.00 11.65
N GLU A 106 25.94 11.76 12.87
CA GLU A 106 26.44 10.69 13.75
C GLU A 106 25.57 9.41 13.75
N ASN A 107 24.35 9.48 13.21
CA ASN A 107 23.34 8.42 13.35
C ASN A 107 23.31 7.40 12.20
N GLN A 108 24.41 7.24 11.45
CA GLN A 108 24.46 6.36 10.29
C GLN A 108 24.15 4.89 10.65
N SER A 109 24.76 4.37 11.72
CA SER A 109 24.55 2.97 12.14
C SER A 109 23.11 2.70 12.60
N ALA A 110 22.48 3.67 13.28
CA ALA A 110 21.08 3.58 13.69
C ALA A 110 20.13 3.61 12.48
N PHE A 111 20.43 4.46 11.49
CA PHE A 111 19.68 4.52 10.23
C PHE A 111 19.73 3.18 9.49
N GLU A 112 20.91 2.57 9.36
CA GLU A 112 21.09 1.27 8.72
C GLU A 112 20.37 0.14 9.47
N SER A 113 20.41 0.18 10.81
CA SER A 113 19.77 -0.84 11.64
C SER A 113 18.24 -0.82 11.53
N ILE A 114 17.64 0.37 11.42
CA ILE A 114 16.17 0.53 11.36
C ILE A 114 15.69 0.45 9.92
N LEU A 115 16.24 1.26 9.02
CA LEU A 115 15.72 1.44 7.67
C LEU A 115 16.39 0.52 6.64
N GLY A 116 17.57 -0.02 6.92
CA GLY A 116 18.24 -0.98 6.02
C GLY A 116 17.50 -2.32 5.90
N PHE A 117 16.62 -2.64 6.86
CA PHE A 117 15.76 -3.83 6.80
C PHE A 117 14.47 -3.60 5.99
N VAL A 118 14.03 -2.34 5.82
CA VAL A 118 12.77 -1.98 5.14
C VAL A 118 12.70 -2.50 3.70
N PRO A 119 13.75 -2.41 2.85
CA PRO A 119 13.70 -2.97 1.50
C PRO A 119 13.38 -4.46 1.46
N ARG A 120 13.84 -5.23 2.45
CA ARG A 120 13.57 -6.67 2.54
C ARG A 120 12.12 -6.95 2.91
N ILE A 121 11.56 -6.19 3.86
CA ILE A 121 10.14 -6.29 4.24
C ILE A 121 9.27 -6.01 3.02
N VAL A 122 9.51 -4.90 2.33
CA VAL A 122 8.74 -4.51 1.15
C VAL A 122 8.84 -5.56 0.05
N LEU A 123 10.03 -6.10 -0.21
CA LEU A 123 10.23 -7.17 -1.19
C LEU A 123 9.41 -8.41 -0.82
N ALA A 124 9.44 -8.84 0.45
CA ALA A 124 8.64 -9.95 0.94
C ALA A 124 7.13 -9.69 0.77
N SER A 125 6.66 -8.48 1.08
CA SER A 125 5.25 -8.11 0.91
C SER A 125 4.82 -8.11 -0.57
N VAL A 126 5.66 -7.63 -1.48
CA VAL A 126 5.38 -7.65 -2.93
C VAL A 126 5.36 -9.08 -3.47
N CYS A 127 6.34 -9.91 -3.10
CA CYS A 127 6.37 -11.32 -3.49
C CYS A 127 5.15 -12.07 -2.95
N GLY A 128 4.81 -11.88 -1.68
CA GLY A 128 3.63 -12.48 -1.05
C GLY A 128 2.34 -12.05 -1.76
N PHE A 129 2.21 -10.77 -2.10
CA PHE A 129 1.06 -10.26 -2.83
C PHE A 129 0.97 -10.84 -4.25
N LEU A 130 2.08 -10.92 -4.99
CA LEU A 130 2.10 -11.50 -6.34
C LEU A 130 1.70 -12.97 -6.31
N ILE A 131 2.29 -13.76 -5.41
CA ILE A 131 1.93 -15.17 -5.24
C ILE A 131 0.46 -15.30 -4.84
N GLY A 132 -0.02 -14.49 -3.88
CA GLY A 132 -1.41 -14.48 -3.45
C GLY A 132 -2.38 -14.14 -4.58
N GLN A 133 -2.06 -13.15 -5.41
CA GLN A 133 -2.88 -12.78 -6.57
C GLN A 133 -2.87 -13.86 -7.66
N LEU A 134 -1.71 -14.46 -7.93
CA LEU A 134 -1.59 -15.56 -8.88
C LEU A 134 -2.43 -16.76 -8.42
N LEU A 135 -2.31 -17.16 -7.15
CA LEU A 135 -3.12 -18.21 -6.55
C LEU A 135 -4.62 -17.89 -6.63
N ASN A 136 -5.05 -16.69 -6.25
CA ASN A 136 -6.44 -16.27 -6.35
C ASN A 136 -6.96 -16.36 -7.81
N SER A 137 -6.20 -15.85 -8.77
CA SER A 137 -6.57 -15.89 -10.19
C SER A 137 -6.60 -17.32 -10.74
N TRP A 138 -5.68 -18.18 -10.31
CA TRP A 138 -5.60 -19.59 -10.69
C TRP A 138 -6.76 -20.40 -10.10
N SER A 139 -7.11 -20.18 -8.82
CA SER A 139 -8.29 -20.76 -8.18
C SER A 139 -9.57 -20.37 -8.93
N LEU A 140 -9.73 -19.09 -9.28
CA LEU A 140 -10.87 -18.62 -10.07
C LEU A 140 -10.91 -19.24 -11.48
N ALA A 141 -9.74 -19.41 -12.12
CA ALA A 141 -9.62 -20.06 -13.43
C ALA A 141 -9.95 -21.55 -13.38
N LEU A 142 -9.48 -22.27 -12.35
CA LEU A 142 -9.82 -23.67 -12.06
C LEU A 142 -11.33 -23.84 -11.87
N ILE A 143 -11.94 -23.03 -10.99
CA ILE A 143 -13.39 -23.05 -10.76
C ILE A 143 -14.12 -22.77 -12.08
N LYS A 144 -13.65 -21.83 -12.90
CA LYS A 144 -14.25 -21.53 -14.20
C LYS A 144 -14.15 -22.72 -15.18
N GLY A 145 -13.01 -23.43 -15.20
CA GLY A 145 -12.81 -24.63 -16.01
C GLY A 145 -13.74 -25.79 -15.63
N TYR A 146 -13.99 -25.98 -14.32
CA TYR A 146 -14.88 -27.02 -13.83
C TYR A 146 -16.38 -26.67 -13.95
N THR A 147 -16.76 -25.38 -13.87
CA THR A 147 -18.18 -24.98 -13.74
C THR A 147 -18.85 -24.56 -15.07
N LYS A 148 -18.12 -24.53 -16.20
CA LYS A 148 -18.64 -24.20 -17.56
C LYS A 148 -19.70 -23.09 -17.58
N GLU A 149 -19.44 -22.02 -16.82
CA GLU A 149 -20.29 -20.80 -16.71
C GLU A 149 -21.67 -20.93 -16.01
N ARG A 150 -22.05 -22.08 -15.45
CA ARG A 150 -23.43 -22.28 -14.92
C ARG A 150 -23.75 -21.67 -13.55
N LYS A 151 -22.75 -21.25 -12.76
CA LYS A 151 -23.00 -20.59 -11.45
C LYS A 151 -22.02 -19.43 -11.23
N LEU A 152 -22.40 -18.25 -11.70
CA LEU A 152 -21.63 -17.00 -11.54
C LEU A 152 -21.56 -16.49 -10.08
N TRP A 153 -22.42 -17.00 -9.19
CA TRP A 153 -22.55 -16.55 -7.79
C TRP A 153 -21.49 -17.10 -6.82
N VAL A 154 -20.64 -18.03 -7.24
CA VAL A 154 -19.55 -18.59 -6.41
C VAL A 154 -18.28 -17.70 -6.47
N ARG A 155 -18.41 -16.44 -6.88
CA ARG A 155 -17.30 -15.51 -7.14
C ARG A 155 -17.32 -14.25 -6.25
N LEU A 156 -18.10 -14.26 -5.17
CA LEU A 156 -18.05 -13.24 -4.11
C LEU A 156 -17.24 -13.76 -2.94
#